data_AF-A0A962KF72-F1
#
_entry.id   AF-A0A962KF72-F1
#
_cell.length_a   1.000
_cell.length_b   1.000
_cell.length_c   1.000
_cell.angle_alpha   90.00
_cell.angle_beta   90.00
_cell.angle_gamma   90.00
#
_symmetry.space_group_name_H-M   'P 1'
#
loop_
_entity.id
_entity.type
_entity.pdbx_description
1 polymer ?
#
loop_
_entity_poly.entity_id
_entity_poly.type
_entity_poly.pdbx_seq_one_letter_code
_entity_poly.pdbx_strand_id
1 'polypeptide(L)' 'MFYWRESIKRDNGKGASKKAIINDQITADPVRLVGADGGQVGIVRLQEAMAAAEAANMDLVLIADSDPPVCKVMDYG' A
#
# COMPACT_ATOMS: atom_id res chain seq x y z
N MET A 1 -45.54 -11.26 5.05
CA MET A 1 -44.63 -10.54 4.14
C MET A 1 -43.74 -9.66 4.99
N PHE A 2 -42.63 -10.22 5.50
CA PHE A 2 -41.77 -9.57 6.49
C PHE A 2 -40.56 -8.95 5.80
N TYR A 3 -40.44 -7.65 5.96
CA TYR A 3 -39.30 -6.83 5.55
C TYR A 3 -38.22 -6.96 6.65
N TRP A 4 -37.06 -7.52 6.31
CA TRP A 4 -35.81 -7.46 7.09
C TRP A 4 -34.75 -6.91 6.12
N ARG A 5 -34.38 -5.61 6.15
CA ARG A 5 -33.41 -4.97 7.06
C ARG A 5 -32.18 -5.86 7.32
N GLU A 6 -31.07 -5.60 6.61
CA GLU A 6 -29.92 -4.86 7.16
C GLU A 6 -28.82 -4.78 6.10
N SER A 7 -28.30 -3.57 5.90
CA SER A 7 -27.19 -3.31 5.00
C SER A 7 -25.95 -4.07 5.50
N ILE A 8 -25.51 -5.02 4.69
CA ILE A 8 -24.23 -5.69 4.84
C ILE A 8 -23.12 -4.66 4.58
N LYS A 9 -22.74 -3.86 5.59
CA LYS A 9 -21.40 -3.28 5.64
C LYS A 9 -20.49 -4.34 6.24
N ARG A 10 -20.00 -5.22 5.36
CA ARG A 10 -18.79 -6.02 5.63
C ARG A 10 -17.63 -5.03 5.72
N ASP A 11 -17.34 -4.51 6.89
CA ASP A 11 -16.00 -4.01 7.19
C ASP A 11 -15.07 -5.22 7.16
N ASN A 12 -14.40 -5.38 6.01
CA ASN A 12 -13.53 -6.50 5.69
C ASN A 12 -12.08 -6.12 6.03
N GLY A 13 -11.49 -6.89 6.94
CA GLY A 13 -10.04 -7.07 7.13
C GLY A 13 -9.59 -6.64 8.54
N LYS A 14 -9.42 -7.49 9.57
CA LYS A 14 -8.83 -8.85 9.68
C LYS A 14 -7.46 -9.01 9.04
N GLY A 15 -6.44 -9.25 9.88
CA GLY A 15 -5.26 -10.03 9.53
C GLY A 15 -3.94 -9.32 9.89
N ALA A 16 -3.59 -9.24 11.17
CA ALA A 16 -2.64 -10.18 11.75
C ALA A 16 -1.31 -10.27 10.97
N SER A 17 -0.34 -9.45 11.39
CA SER A 17 1.06 -9.87 11.61
C SER A 17 1.75 -10.66 10.49
N LYS A 18 1.58 -10.24 9.24
CA LYS A 18 2.67 -10.36 8.26
C LYS A 18 3.44 -9.05 8.31
N LYS A 19 4.67 -9.10 8.82
CA LYS A 19 5.57 -7.95 8.88
C LYS A 19 5.73 -7.44 7.45
N ALA A 20 5.08 -6.33 7.11
CA ALA A 20 5.22 -5.75 5.78
C ALA A 20 6.63 -5.18 5.65
N ILE A 21 7.18 -5.30 4.45
CA ILE A 21 8.47 -4.72 4.12
C ILE A 21 8.21 -3.22 3.88
N ILE A 22 8.86 -2.36 4.66
CA ILE A 22 8.68 -0.91 4.60
C ILE A 22 9.99 -0.17 4.39
N ASN A 23 9.91 1.00 3.75
CA ASN A 23 11.00 1.96 3.58
C ASN A 23 12.31 1.27 3.14
N ASP A 24 13.36 1.36 3.95
CA ASP A 24 14.70 0.83 3.69
C ASP A 24 14.75 -0.71 3.58
N GLN A 25 13.72 -1.42 4.05
CA GLN A 25 13.66 -2.88 3.89
C GLN A 25 13.36 -3.28 2.43
N ILE A 26 12.87 -2.35 1.61
CA ILE A 26 12.56 -2.59 0.20
C ILE A 26 13.86 -2.46 -0.59
N THR A 27 14.34 -3.57 -1.17
CA THR A 27 15.59 -3.60 -1.96
C THR A 27 15.35 -3.68 -3.47
N ALA A 28 14.10 -3.78 -3.89
CA ALA A 28 13.75 -3.90 -5.29
C ALA A 28 13.83 -2.55 -6.02
N ASP A 29 14.39 -2.56 -7.22
CA ASP A 29 14.42 -1.44 -8.16
C ASP A 29 14.41 -2.01 -9.59
N PRO A 30 13.46 -1.63 -10.47
CA PRO A 30 12.41 -0.63 -10.28
C PRO A 30 11.18 -1.16 -9.51
N VAL A 31 10.36 -0.25 -8.97
CA VAL A 31 9.13 -0.58 -8.22
C VAL A 31 7.90 0.10 -8.83
N ARG A 32 6.74 -0.52 -8.69
CA ARG A 32 5.45 0.11 -9.02
C ARG A 32 4.95 0.89 -7.81
N LEU A 33 4.84 2.22 -7.95
CA LEU A 33 4.40 3.13 -6.91
C LEU A 33 2.89 3.41 -6.99
N VAL A 34 2.24 3.29 -5.83
CA VAL A 34 0.86 3.72 -5.58
C VAL A 34 0.92 4.86 -4.55
N GLY A 35 0.33 6.00 -4.89
CA GLY A 35 0.28 7.16 -4.00
C GLY A 35 -0.68 6.95 -2.82
N ALA A 36 -0.61 7.87 -1.86
CA ALA A 36 -1.42 7.85 -0.64
C ALA A 36 -2.93 7.87 -0.91
N ASP A 37 -3.36 8.59 -1.94
CA ASP A 37 -4.77 8.66 -2.37
C ASP A 37 -5.27 7.36 -3.02
N GLY A 38 -4.40 6.37 -3.22
CA GLY A 38 -4.69 5.14 -3.97
C GLY A 38 -4.50 5.27 -5.49
N GLY A 39 -4.07 6.45 -5.97
CA GLY A 39 -3.69 6.66 -7.36
C GLY A 39 -2.43 5.87 -7.74
N GLN A 40 -2.43 5.23 -8.90
CA GLN A 40 -1.25 4.54 -9.42
C GLN A 40 -0.33 5.57 -10.10
N VAL A 41 0.88 5.74 -9.58
CA VAL A 41 1.88 6.65 -10.16
C VAL A 41 2.55 5.98 -11.38
N GLY A 42 2.81 4.68 -11.29
CA GLY A 42 3.44 3.90 -12.35
C GLY A 42 4.68 3.17 -11.85
N ILE A 43 5.56 2.79 -12.78
CA ILE A 43 6.85 2.15 -12.45
C ILE A 43 7.89 3.24 -12.32
N VAL A 44 8.50 3.35 -11.14
CA VAL A 44 9.50 4.36 -10.77
C VAL A 44 10.69 3.67 -10.12
N ARG A 45 11.78 4.42 -9.90
CA ARG A 45 12.89 3.92 -9.10
C ARG A 45 12.52 3.87 -7.62
N LEU A 46 13.18 3.00 -6.88
CA LEU A 46 13.02 2.90 -5.43
C LEU A 46 13.24 4.26 -4.73
N GLN A 47 14.26 5.02 -5.17
CA GLN A 47 14.54 6.36 -4.62
C GLN A 47 13.39 7.34 -4.84
N GLU A 48 12.77 7.33 -6.02
CA GLU A 48 11.61 8.17 -6.33
C GLU A 48 10.39 7.76 -5.48
N ALA A 49 10.21 6.45 -5.27
CA ALA A 49 9.17 5.92 -4.41
C ALA A 49 9.37 6.32 -2.94
N MET A 50 10.60 6.27 -2.43
CA MET A 50 10.92 6.75 -1.08
C MET A 50 10.70 8.26 -0.95
N ALA A 51 11.19 9.05 -1.92
CA ALA A 51 10.99 10.49 -1.92
C ALA A 51 9.51 10.87 -1.95
N ALA A 52 8.67 10.13 -2.68
CA ALA A 52 7.23 10.33 -2.69
C ALA A 52 6.57 10.01 -1.33
N ALA A 53 7.06 9.00 -0.63
CA ALA A 53 6.61 8.68 0.73
C ALA A 53 7.04 9.76 1.74
N GLU A 54 8.30 10.20 1.69
CA GLU A 54 8.83 11.29 2.52
C GLU A 54 8.10 12.62 2.26
N ALA A 55 7.83 12.96 1.00
CA ALA A 55 7.08 14.16 0.63
C ALA A 55 5.64 14.15 1.16
N ALA A 56 5.05 12.96 1.28
CA ALA A 56 3.73 12.75 1.88
C ALA A 56 3.80 12.57 3.42
N ASN A 57 5.00 12.52 4.01
CA ASN A 57 5.25 12.19 5.41
C ASN A 57 4.55 10.89 5.84
N MET A 58 4.66 9.85 4.99
CA MET A 58 4.08 8.51 5.17
C MET A 58 5.13 7.44 4.91
N ASP A 59 4.79 6.17 5.17
CA ASP A 59 5.68 5.04 4.89
C ASP A 59 5.50 4.49 3.48
N LEU A 60 6.60 4.07 2.87
CA LEU A 60 6.56 3.25 1.67
C LEU A 60 6.39 1.79 2.07
N VAL A 61 5.25 1.19 1.76
CA VAL A 61 4.92 -0.19 2.15
C VAL A 61 4.83 -1.08 0.93
N LEU A 62 5.58 -2.18 0.91
CA LEU A 62 5.44 -3.20 -0.12
C LEU A 62 4.17 -4.02 0.14
N ILE A 63 3.20 -3.88 -0.75
CA ILE A 63 1.90 -4.57 -0.68
C ILE A 63 1.86 -5.86 -1.48
N ALA A 64 2.69 -5.97 -2.51
CA ALA A 64 2.79 -7.19 -3.31
C ALA A 64 4.21 -7.38 -3.87
N ASP A 65 4.72 -8.59 -3.71
CA ASP A 65 5.93 -9.07 -4.38
C ASP A 65 5.54 -9.49 -5.81
N SER A 66 5.80 -8.61 -6.78
CA SER A 66 5.45 -8.78 -8.20
C SER A 66 6.64 -8.36 -9.05
N ASP A 67 6.61 -8.56 -10.36
CA ASP A 67 7.65 -8.08 -11.27
C ASP A 67 7.07 -6.99 -12.17
N PRO A 68 7.31 -5.69 -11.91
CA PRO A 68 7.99 -5.10 -10.74
C PRO A 68 7.12 -5.05 -9.46
N PRO A 69 7.71 -5.02 -8.26
CA PRO A 69 6.97 -5.14 -7.00
C PRO A 69 6.18 -3.89 -6.71
N VAL A 70 5.04 -4.07 -6.03
CA VAL A 70 4.09 -2.98 -5.81
C VAL A 70 4.31 -2.39 -4.43
N CYS A 71 4.74 -1.14 -4.43
CA CYS A 71 4.91 -0.31 -3.25
C CYS A 71 3.78 0.72 -3.18
N LYS A 72 3.20 0.91 -2.00
CA LYS A 72 2.16 1.88 -1.74
C LYS A 72 2.58 2.80 -0.60
N VAL A 73 2.41 4.09 -0.81
CA VAL A 73 2.57 5.11 0.22
C VAL A 73 1.35 5.05 1.14
N MET A 74 1.56 4.71 2.40
CA MET A 74 0.53 4.72 3.44
C MET A 74 1.14 4.73 4.84
N ASP A 75 0.35 5.12 5.83
CA ASP A 75 0.74 5.05 7.24
C ASP A 75 0.78 3.58 7.70
N TYR A 76 1.95 3.09 8.11
CA TYR A 76 2.15 1.71 8.60
C TYR A 76 2.54 1.65 10.09
N GLY A 77 2.39 2.77 10.80
CA GLY A 77 2.66 2.94 12.24
C GLY A 77 1.61 2.33 13.16
#